data_AF-A0A927LMJ6-F1
#
_entry.id   AF-A0A927LMJ6-F1
#
_cell.length_a   1.000
_cell.length_b   1.000
_cell.length_c   1.000
_cell.angle_alpha   90.00
_cell.angle_beta   90.00
_cell.angle_gamma   90.00
#
_symmetry.space_group_name_H-M   'P 1'
#
loop_
_entity.id
_entity.type
_entity.pdbx_description
1 polymer ?
#
loop_
_entity_poly.entity_id
_entity_poly.type
_entity_poly.pdbx_seq_one_letter_code
_entity_poly.pdbx_strand_id
1 'polypeptide(L)' 'MKLSGKVARGVNTNIGTTISSPNAFGMERAMAGINLNPRTGEPEEIAKVALFLASDDASFVNGTVITADAGWTAY' A
#
# COMPACT_ATOMS: atom_id res chain seq x y z
N MET A 1 -11.75 -24.05 6.56
CA MET A 1 -12.27 -22.87 5.85
C MET A 1 -11.08 -22.04 5.39
N LYS A 2 -10.59 -22.26 4.16
CA LYS A 2 -9.50 -21.46 3.58
C LYS A 2 -10.08 -20.08 3.28
N LEU A 3 -9.56 -19.03 3.92
CA LEU A 3 -9.90 -17.64 3.60
C LEU A 3 -9.39 -17.33 2.19
N SER A 4 -10.23 -17.60 1.20
CA SER A 4 -10.00 -17.28 -0.20
C SER A 4 -10.16 -15.77 -0.38
N GLY A 5 -9.03 -15.06 -0.42
CA GLY A 5 -8.87 -13.89 -1.29
C GLY A 5 -9.39 -12.56 -0.74
N LYS A 6 -8.45 -11.65 -0.49
CA LYS A 6 -8.63 -10.19 -0.38
C LYS A 6 -9.47 -9.73 0.82
N VAL A 7 -8.81 -9.33 1.91
CA VAL A 7 -8.95 -8.00 2.55
C VAL A 7 -7.92 -7.84 3.67
N ALA A 8 -7.04 -6.87 3.46
CA ALA A 8 -6.31 -6.01 4.42
C ALA A 8 -5.39 -5.16 3.51
N ARG A 9 -5.87 -3.99 3.03
CA ARG A 9 -5.37 -3.36 1.78
C ARG A 9 -3.92 -2.85 1.92
N GLY A 10 -3.34 -2.41 0.81
CA GLY A 10 -1.92 -2.17 0.58
C GLY A 10 -1.66 -2.32 -0.91
N VAL A 11 -0.46 -2.76 -1.30
CA VAL A 11 -0.13 -3.12 -2.70
C VAL A 11 -0.19 -4.62 -2.86
N ASN A 12 -0.78 -5.09 -3.96
CA ASN A 12 -0.96 -6.50 -4.29
C ASN A 12 0.39 -7.19 -4.54
N THR A 13 0.98 -7.76 -3.49
CA THR A 13 2.26 -8.46 -3.53
C THR A 13 2.14 -9.84 -2.87
N ASN A 14 3.17 -10.67 -3.04
CA ASN A 14 3.24 -11.99 -2.44
C ASN A 14 3.54 -11.97 -0.92
N ILE A 15 3.81 -10.82 -0.29
CA ILE A 15 4.19 -10.77 1.13
C ILE A 15 3.12 -11.36 2.05
N GLY A 16 1.84 -11.21 1.70
CA GLY A 16 0.73 -11.77 2.47
C GLY A 16 0.66 -13.30 2.46
N THR A 17 1.38 -13.97 1.54
CA THR A 17 1.33 -15.43 1.39
C THR A 17 2.01 -16.18 2.54
N THR A 18 2.92 -15.53 3.25
CA THR A 18 3.71 -16.14 4.34
C THR A 18 3.32 -15.64 5.73
N ILE A 19 2.36 -14.71 5.84
CA ILE A 19 1.86 -14.22 7.13
C ILE A 19 0.89 -15.25 7.71
N SER A 20 1.34 -15.98 8.74
CA SER A 20 0.60 -17.12 9.30
C SER A 20 0.01 -16.89 10.70
N SER A 21 0.55 -15.92 11.47
CA SER A 21 0.12 -15.69 12.86
C SER A 21 0.24 -14.21 13.25
N PRO A 22 -0.55 -13.31 12.64
CA PRO A 22 -0.52 -11.90 12.98
C PRO A 22 -1.09 -11.66 14.39
N ASN A 23 -0.51 -10.69 15.11
CA ASN A 23 -1.03 -10.26 16.40
C ASN A 23 -2.38 -9.54 16.20
N ALA A 24 -3.41 -9.94 16.97
CA ALA A 24 -4.77 -9.41 16.81
C ALA A 24 -4.87 -7.91 17.09
N PHE A 25 -4.26 -7.42 18.17
CA PHE A 25 -4.23 -5.99 18.50
C PHE A 25 -3.50 -5.19 17.41
N GLY A 26 -2.37 -5.70 16.91
CA GLY A 26 -1.64 -5.08 15.80
C GLY A 26 -2.47 -4.98 14.52
N MET A 27 -3.22 -6.03 14.18
CA MET A 27 -4.10 -6.02 13.00
C MET A 27 -5.27 -5.06 13.14
N GLU A 28 -5.90 -4.98 14.31
CA GLU A 28 -6.98 -4.02 14.56
C GLU A 28 -6.49 -2.58 14.33
N ARG A 29 -5.31 -2.24 14.86
CA ARG A 29 -4.69 -0.92 14.69
C ARG A 29 -4.28 -0.65 13.25
N ALA A 30 -3.67 -1.63 12.58
CA ALA A 30 -3.21 -1.48 11.20
C ALA A 30 -4.38 -1.31 10.22
N MET A 31 -5.51 -1.96 10.48
CA MET A 31 -6.69 -1.93 9.61
C MET A 31 -7.69 -0.82 9.94
N ALA A 32 -7.36 0.06 10.90
CA ALA A 32 -8.11 1.29 11.08
C ALA A 32 -8.20 2.03 9.73
N GLY A 33 -9.36 2.60 9.41
CA GLY A 33 -9.61 3.37 8.18
C GLY A 33 -9.43 2.63 6.84
N ILE A 34 -9.16 1.32 6.81
CA ILE A 34 -8.98 0.57 5.55
C ILE A 34 -10.22 0.61 4.64
N ASN A 35 -11.39 0.83 5.23
CA ASN A 35 -12.67 0.97 4.51
C ASN A 35 -12.77 2.28 3.72
N LEU A 36 -11.92 3.27 4.03
CA LEU A 36 -11.85 4.55 3.32
C LEU A 36 -10.97 4.46 2.07
N ASN A 37 -10.09 3.45 1.98
CA ASN A 37 -9.31 3.21 0.78
C ASN A 37 -10.18 2.65 -0.35
N PRO A 38 -10.19 3.28 -1.55
CA PRO A 38 -11.07 2.91 -2.64
C PRO A 38 -10.79 1.50 -3.17
N ARG A 39 -9.51 1.08 -3.19
CA ARG A 39 -9.09 -0.27 -3.60
C ARG A 39 -7.68 -0.60 -3.13
N THR A 40 -7.27 -1.85 -3.34
CA THR A 40 -5.87 -2.29 -3.24
C THR A 40 -5.11 -1.75 -4.45
N GLY A 41 -3.89 -1.27 -4.23
CA GLY A 41 -3.00 -0.84 -5.31
C GLY A 41 -2.35 -2.05 -6.00
N GLU A 42 -2.01 -1.89 -7.28
CA GLU A 42 -1.19 -2.86 -8.00
C GLU A 42 0.29 -2.41 -8.01
N PRO A 43 1.26 -3.34 -8.03
CA PRO A 43 2.69 -2.99 -8.02
C PRO A 43 3.10 -1.99 -9.12
N GLU A 44 2.46 -2.07 -10.28
CA GLU A 44 2.72 -1.18 -11.43
C GLU A 44 2.39 0.28 -11.12
N GLU A 45 1.50 0.55 -10.17
CA GLU A 45 1.17 1.92 -9.76
C GLU A 45 2.31 2.54 -8.95
N ILE A 46 2.95 1.76 -8.08
CA ILE A 46 4.16 2.20 -7.35
C ILE A 46 5.34 2.32 -8.32
N ALA A 47 5.48 1.37 -9.25
CA ALA A 47 6.53 1.42 -10.27
C ALA A 47 6.44 2.69 -11.13
N LYS A 48 5.24 3.16 -11.48
CA LYS A 48 5.04 4.42 -12.20
C LYS A 48 5.49 5.65 -11.41
N VAL A 49 5.22 5.69 -10.11
CA VAL A 49 5.70 6.77 -9.23
C VAL A 49 7.23 6.76 -9.15
N ALA A 50 7.83 5.56 -8.98
CA ALA A 50 9.27 5.40 -8.99
C ALA A 50 9.90 5.80 -10.33
N LEU A 51 9.26 5.44 -11.46
CA LEU A 51 9.73 5.81 -12.80
C LEU A 51 9.68 7.31 -13.03
N PHE A 52 8.62 7.99 -12.58
CA PHE A 52 8.54 9.46 -12.61
C PHE A 52 9.67 10.08 -11.78
N LEU A 53 9.88 9.62 -10.55
CA LEU A 53 10.95 10.14 -9.68
C LEU A 53 12.36 9.91 -10.25
N ALA A 54 12.53 8.88 -11.09
CA ALA A 54 13.78 8.58 -11.76
C ALA A 54 13.93 9.28 -13.13
N SER A 55 12.91 9.98 -13.62
CA SER A 55 12.96 10.66 -14.92
C SER A 55 13.41 12.12 -14.80
N ASP A 56 13.79 12.71 -15.93
CA ASP A 56 14.15 14.14 -16.02
C ASP A 56 12.97 15.06 -15.66
N ASP A 57 11.73 14.57 -15.78
CA ASP A 57 10.52 15.33 -15.41
C ASP A 57 10.45 15.62 -13.91
N ALA A 58 11.14 14.83 -13.08
CA ALA A 58 11.26 15.04 -11.64
C ALA A 58 12.52 15.83 -11.25
N SER A 59 13.22 16.47 -12.20
CA SER A 59 14.49 17.18 -11.95
C SER A 59 14.45 18.25 -10.83
N PHE A 60 13.28 18.81 -10.52
CA PHE A 60 13.10 19.76 -9.42
C PHE A 60 12.43 19.17 -8.17
N VAL A 61 12.13 17.87 -8.15
CA VAL A 61 11.49 17.17 -7.03
C VAL A 61 12.58 16.46 -6.22
N ASN A 62 12.96 17.06 -5.08
CA ASN A 62 13.90 16.46 -4.14
C ASN A 62 13.52 16.79 -2.69
N GLY A 63 14.09 16.05 -1.73
CA GLY A 63 13.91 16.32 -0.29
C GLY A 63 12.49 16.13 0.24
N THR A 64 11.62 15.44 -0.51
CA THR A 64 10.20 15.25 -0.17
C THR A 64 9.81 13.77 -0.18
N VAL A 65 8.72 13.46 0.51
CA VAL A 65 8.09 12.13 0.52
C VAL A 65 6.86 12.18 -0.37
N ILE A 66 6.83 11.35 -1.42
CA ILE A 66 5.63 11.16 -2.25
C ILE A 66 4.85 9.96 -1.71
N THR A 67 3.64 10.22 -1.23
CA THR A 67 2.73 9.19 -0.72
C THR A 67 1.91 8.59 -1.87
N ALA A 68 2.00 7.26 -2.02
CA ALA A 68 1.23 6.48 -3.00
C ALA A 68 0.51 5.31 -2.30
N ASP A 69 -0.57 5.62 -1.55
CA ASP A 69 -1.22 4.67 -0.63
C ASP A 69 -2.76 4.67 -0.73
N ALA A 70 -3.30 5.29 -1.78
CA ALA A 70 -4.74 5.49 -1.99
C ALA A 70 -5.46 6.26 -0.86
N GLY A 71 -4.75 7.11 -0.12
CA GLY A 71 -5.31 7.97 0.93
C GLY A 71 -5.26 7.34 2.33
N TRP A 72 -4.55 6.23 2.51
CA TRP A 72 -4.46 5.53 3.80
C TRP A 72 -3.92 6.46 4.89
N THR A 73 -2.86 7.19 4.63
CA THR A 73 -2.21 8.04 5.64
C THR A 73 -2.96 9.35 5.92
N ALA A 74 -4.07 9.62 5.22
CA ALA A 74 -4.75 10.91 5.24
C ALA A 74 -6.15 10.87 5.88
N TYR A 75 -6.58 9.75 6.50
CA TYR A 75 -7.87 9.65 7.20
C TYR A 75 -7.78 9.92 8.71
#